data_AF-A0A2J1DTV4-F1
#
_entry.id   AF-A0A2J1DTV4-F1
#
_cell.length_a   1.000
_cell.length_b   1.000
_cell.length_c   1.000
_cell.angle_alpha   90.00
_cell.angle_beta   90.00
_cell.angle_gamma   90.00
#
_symmetry.space_group_name_H-M   'P 1'
#
loop_
_entity.id
_entity.type
_entity.pdbx_description
1 polymer ?
#
loop_
_entity_poly.entity_id
_entity_poly.type
_entity_poly.pdbx_seq_one_letter_code
_entity_poly.pdbx_strand_id
1 'polypeptide(L)'
;LQALVRQAEYVVTVRTSMSLSECRQVVDDFMAKDSLVWQLQRQDKVKEYDLRAQVAELEVLALADDMLCLRMLLQCDSKGAGRPEQITKALGISEFPLSVERIRLVLEA
;
A
#
# COMPACT_ATOMS: atom_id res chain seq x y z
N LEU A 1 -14.82 15.77 -11.59
CA LEU A 1 -13.63 14.91 -11.82
C LEU A 1 -13.21 14.14 -10.57
N GLN A 2 -13.06 14.78 -9.40
CA GLN A 2 -12.64 14.08 -8.17
C GLN A 2 -13.60 12.97 -7.71
N ALA A 3 -14.90 13.06 -8.00
CA ALA A 3 -15.89 12.05 -7.65
C ALA A 3 -15.84 10.76 -8.49
N LEU A 4 -15.06 10.74 -9.58
CA LEU A 4 -14.96 9.58 -10.49
C LEU A 4 -13.71 8.73 -10.23
N VAL A 5 -12.76 9.19 -9.42
CA VAL A 5 -11.56 8.42 -9.12
C VAL A 5 -11.95 7.22 -8.26
N ARG A 6 -11.60 6.02 -8.72
CA ARG A 6 -11.86 4.77 -7.99
C ARG A 6 -10.58 4.17 -7.44
N GLN A 7 -9.51 4.26 -8.22
CA GLN A 7 -8.21 3.75 -7.80
C GLN A 7 -7.10 4.68 -8.25
N ALA A 8 -5.96 4.57 -7.57
CA ALA A 8 -4.74 5.25 -7.91
C ALA A 8 -3.59 4.26 -7.87
N GLU A 9 -2.74 4.32 -8.88
CA GLU A 9 -1.52 3.53 -8.97
C GLU A 9 -0.36 4.35 -8.44
N TYR A 10 0.44 3.70 -7.59
CA TYR A 10 1.60 4.29 -6.97
C TYR A 10 2.83 3.44 -7.23
N VAL A 11 3.95 4.14 -7.37
CA VAL A 11 5.29 3.58 -7.19
C VAL A 11 5.84 4.16 -5.90
N VAL A 12 6.30 3.26 -5.03
CA VAL A 12 6.68 3.60 -3.66
C VAL A 12 8.05 3.02 -3.39
N THR A 13 8.97 3.87 -2.93
CA THR A 13 10.30 3.45 -2.54
C THR A 13 10.41 3.49 -1.02
N VAL A 14 10.85 2.38 -0.43
CA VAL A 14 11.08 2.24 1.01
C VAL A 14 12.46 1.65 1.26
N ARG A 15 13.05 1.98 2.41
CA ARG A 15 14.23 1.27 2.89
C ARG A 15 13.80 -0.02 3.58
N THR A 16 14.52 -1.11 3.34
CA THR A 16 14.28 -2.38 4.02
C THR A 16 15.58 -3.17 4.15
N SER A 17 15.72 -3.91 5.25
CA SER A 17 16.80 -4.90 5.43
C SER A 17 16.43 -6.29 4.91
N MET A 18 15.19 -6.46 4.41
CA MET A 18 14.73 -7.71 3.83
C MET A 18 15.39 -7.97 2.49
N SER A 19 15.71 -9.24 2.22
CA SER A 19 16.09 -9.72 0.90
C SER A 19 14.93 -9.64 -0.09
N LEU A 20 15.22 -9.73 -1.39
CA LEU A 20 14.20 -9.70 -2.43
C LEU A 20 13.19 -10.85 -2.28
N SER A 21 13.65 -12.04 -1.87
CA SER A 21 12.78 -13.19 -1.61
C SER A 21 11.85 -12.95 -0.43
N GLU A 22 12.35 -12.37 0.67
CA GLU A 22 11.52 -12.04 1.84
C GLU A 22 10.49 -10.96 1.48
N CYS A 23 10.89 -9.94 0.71
CA CYS A 23 9.96 -8.92 0.23
C CYS A 23 8.82 -9.52 -0.61
N ARG A 24 9.15 -10.42 -1.55
CA ARG A 24 8.16 -11.13 -2.36
C ARG A 24 7.23 -11.98 -1.50
N GLN A 25 7.80 -12.76 -0.58
CA GLN A 25 7.01 -13.60 0.32
C GLN A 25 6.03 -12.76 1.16
N VAL A 26 6.48 -11.64 1.72
CA VAL A 26 5.61 -10.77 2.53
C VAL A 26 4.51 -10.12 1.69
N VAL A 27 4.81 -9.75 0.44
CA VAL A 27 3.81 -9.26 -0.52
C VAL A 27 2.80 -10.35 -0.86
N ASP A 28 3.25 -11.57 -1.15
CA ASP A 28 2.40 -12.72 -1.47
C ASP A 28 1.51 -13.09 -0.26
N ASP A 29 2.09 -13.15 0.94
CA ASP A 29 1.36 -13.41 2.19
C ASP A 29 0.33 -12.33 2.49
N PHE A 30 0.65 -11.06 2.20
CA PHE A 30 -0.30 -9.97 2.32
C PHE A 30 -1.45 -10.12 1.33
N MET A 31 -1.14 -10.39 0.05
CA MET A 31 -2.13 -10.52 -1.01
C MET A 31 -3.01 -11.77 -0.86
N ALA A 32 -2.50 -12.82 -0.23
CA ALA A 32 -3.22 -14.05 0.08
C ALA A 32 -4.23 -13.92 1.24
N LYS A 33 -4.17 -12.83 2.03
CA LYS A 33 -5.18 -12.58 3.08
C LYS A 33 -6.52 -12.21 2.46
N ASP A 34 -7.60 -12.75 3.02
CA ASP A 34 -8.97 -12.34 2.68
C ASP A 34 -9.32 -10.97 3.28
N SER A 35 -8.79 -10.67 4.47
CA SER A 35 -9.05 -9.42 5.21
C SER A 35 -7.87 -9.11 6.14
N LEU A 36 -7.59 -7.82 6.34
CA LEU A 36 -6.61 -7.33 7.30
C LEU A 36 -7.21 -6.13 8.06
N VAL A 37 -7.76 -6.39 9.25
CA VAL A 37 -8.30 -5.33 10.11
C VAL A 37 -7.16 -4.43 10.60
N TRP A 38 -7.24 -3.16 10.25
CA TRP A 38 -6.24 -2.17 10.57
C TRP A 38 -6.83 -1.06 11.42
N GLN A 39 -6.12 -0.71 12.50
CA GLN A 39 -6.54 0.31 13.44
C GLN A 39 -5.65 1.55 13.28
N LEU A 40 -6.28 2.69 12.97
CA LEU A 40 -5.61 3.99 13.02
C LEU A 40 -6.11 4.77 14.23
N GLN A 41 -5.24 4.96 15.22
CA GLN A 41 -5.51 5.87 16.32
C GLN A 41 -5.19 7.31 15.89
N ARG A 42 -6.20 8.18 15.92
CA ARG A 42 -6.01 9.64 15.83
C ARG A 42 -6.64 10.27 17.07
N GLN A 43 -5.79 10.81 17.95
CA GLN A 43 -6.21 11.41 19.22
C GLN A 43 -7.13 10.46 20.01
N ASP A 44 -8.42 10.78 20.12
CA ASP A 44 -9.44 10.04 20.88
C ASP A 44 -10.30 9.08 20.02
N LYS A 45 -10.04 8.95 18.72
CA LYS A 45 -10.81 8.05 17.85
C LYS A 45 -9.93 6.99 17.21
N VAL A 46 -10.26 5.72 17.47
CA VAL A 46 -9.77 4.57 16.72
C VAL A 46 -10.67 4.40 15.51
N LYS A 47 -10.09 4.46 14.31
CA LYS A 47 -10.78 4.08 13.08
C LYS A 47 -10.29 2.71 12.66
N GLU A 48 -11.21 1.74 12.65
CA GLU A 48 -10.97 0.40 12.13
C GLU A 48 -11.48 0.28 10.70
N TYR A 49 -10.72 -0.39 9.85
CA TYR A 49 -11.13 -0.73 8.49
C TYR A 49 -10.29 -1.89 7.98
N ASP A 50 -10.78 -2.57 6.96
CA ASP A 50 -10.01 -3.58 6.25
C ASP A 50 -9.02 -2.91 5.29
N LEU A 51 -7.73 -3.04 5.60
CA LEU A 51 -6.65 -2.52 4.78
C LEU A 51 -6.42 -3.38 3.53
N ARG A 52 -6.63 -4.70 3.63
CA ARG A 52 -6.46 -5.63 2.51
C ARG A 52 -7.45 -5.31 1.39
N ALA A 53 -8.69 -4.97 1.74
CA ALA A 53 -9.72 -4.57 0.79
C ALA A 53 -9.38 -3.30 -0.02
N GLN A 54 -8.43 -2.48 0.46
CA GLN A 54 -8.01 -1.25 -0.23
C GLN A 54 -6.92 -1.49 -1.26
N VAL A 55 -6.35 -2.70 -1.33
CA VAL A 55 -5.25 -3.06 -2.24
C VAL A 55 -5.78 -3.99 -3.33
N ALA A 56 -5.86 -3.48 -4.55
CA ALA A 56 -6.24 -4.29 -5.71
C ALA A 56 -5.04 -5.08 -6.25
N GLU A 57 -3.89 -4.42 -6.37
CA GLU A 57 -2.63 -5.01 -6.82
C GLU A 57 -1.49 -4.50 -5.95
N LEU A 58 -0.51 -5.37 -5.70
CA LEU A 58 0.74 -5.05 -5.01
C LEU A 58 1.84 -5.93 -5.58
N GLU A 59 2.96 -5.32 -5.96
CA GLU A 59 4.04 -6.01 -6.66
C GLU A 59 5.40 -5.42 -6.26
N VAL A 60 6.41 -6.29 -6.14
CA VAL A 60 7.81 -5.89 -6.00
C VAL A 60 8.40 -5.62 -7.38
N LEU A 61 8.73 -4.36 -7.66
CA LEU A 61 9.36 -3.97 -8.92
C LEU A 61 10.87 -4.22 -8.91
N ALA A 62 11.54 -3.82 -7.83
CA ALA A 62 12.99 -3.94 -7.69
C ALA A 62 13.43 -3.87 -6.22
N LEU A 63 14.60 -4.44 -5.93
CA LEU A 63 15.34 -4.22 -4.69
C LEU A 63 16.82 -3.99 -5.05
N ALA A 64 17.36 -2.84 -4.69
CA ALA A 64 18.77 -2.49 -4.88
C ALA A 64 19.23 -1.54 -3.77
N ASP A 65 20.43 -1.74 -3.23
CA ASP A 65 21.02 -0.89 -2.17
C ASP A 65 20.07 -0.63 -0.98
N ASP A 66 19.40 -1.69 -0.52
CA ASP A 66 18.37 -1.68 0.54
C ASP A 66 17.13 -0.81 0.22
N MET A 67 16.97 -0.40 -1.04
CA MET A 67 15.80 0.32 -1.54
C MET A 67 14.86 -0.63 -2.26
N LEU A 68 13.73 -0.91 -1.63
CA LEU A 68 12.64 -1.67 -2.20
C LEU A 68 11.69 -0.74 -2.94
N CYS A 69 11.45 -1.05 -4.21
CA CYS A 69 10.49 -0.37 -5.05
C CYS A 69 9.24 -1.25 -5.21
N LEU A 70 8.09 -0.70 -4.83
CA LEU A 70 6.80 -1.36 -4.87
C LEU A 70 5.86 -0.65 -5.83
N ARG A 71 5.15 -1.41 -6.66
CA ARG A 71 3.97 -0.94 -7.37
C ARG A 71 2.73 -1.32 -6.57
N MET A 72 1.80 -0.40 -6.41
CA MET A 72 0.53 -0.68 -5.74
C MET A 72 -0.63 0.04 -6.42
N LEU A 73 -1.72 -0.70 -6.64
CA LEU A 73 -2.99 -0.17 -7.10
C LEU A 73 -3.96 -0.12 -5.91
N LEU A 74 -4.25 1.09 -5.46
CA LEU A 74 -5.00 1.32 -4.23
C LEU A 74 -6.36 1.94 -4.53
N GLN A 75 -7.38 1.54 -3.76
CA GLN A 75 -8.68 2.19 -3.77
C GLN A 75 -8.53 3.66 -3.33
N CYS A 76 -9.19 4.56 -4.04
CA CYS A 76 -9.16 6.00 -3.80
C CYS A 76 -10.54 6.60 -4.06
N ASP A 77 -11.56 6.06 -3.40
CA ASP A 77 -12.95 6.51 -3.53
C ASP A 77 -13.51 7.01 -2.19
N SER A 78 -14.80 7.36 -2.17
CA SER A 78 -15.47 7.87 -0.97
C SER A 78 -15.55 6.88 0.19
N LYS A 79 -15.31 5.57 -0.04
CA LYS A 79 -15.29 4.54 1.00
C LYS A 79 -13.92 4.45 1.69
N GLY A 80 -12.86 4.89 1.02
CA GLY A 80 -11.52 4.92 1.57
C GLY A 80 -10.47 5.31 0.54
N ALA A 81 -9.37 5.88 1.04
CA ALA A 81 -8.16 6.09 0.27
C ALA A 81 -7.07 5.22 0.89
N GLY A 82 -6.69 4.15 0.19
CA GLY A 82 -5.51 3.36 0.52
C GLY A 82 -4.29 4.27 0.57
N ARG A 83 -3.56 4.19 1.68
CA ARG A 83 -2.37 5.01 1.90
C ARG A 83 -1.14 4.14 1.77
N PRO A 84 -0.24 4.43 0.82
CA PRO A 84 1.02 3.72 0.65
C PRO A 84 1.76 3.44 1.96
N GLU A 85 1.81 4.42 2.86
CA GLU A 85 2.52 4.32 4.14
C GLU A 85 1.91 3.27 5.09
N GLN A 86 0.59 3.04 4.99
CA GLN A 86 -0.08 2.01 5.79
C GLN A 86 0.18 0.62 5.22
N ILE A 87 0.24 0.51 3.88
CA ILE A 87 0.54 -0.75 3.21
C ILE A 87 1.98 -1.16 3.52
N THR A 88 2.95 -0.26 3.37
CA THR A 88 4.36 -0.56 3.67
C THR A 88 4.54 -0.98 5.13
N LYS A 89 3.83 -0.32 6.06
CA LYS A 89 3.82 -0.72 7.47
C LYS A 89 3.22 -2.10 7.70
N ALA A 90 2.16 -2.46 6.97
CA ALA A 90 1.54 -3.78 7.04
C ALA A 90 2.45 -4.89 6.48
N LEU A 91 3.34 -4.56 5.54
CA LEU A 91 4.42 -5.42 5.05
C LEU A 91 5.60 -5.53 6.03
N GLY A 92 5.48 -5.02 7.26
CA GLY A 92 6.56 -5.05 8.25
C GLY A 92 7.65 -4.00 8.04
N ILE A 93 7.46 -3.06 7.11
CA ILE A 93 8.42 -1.99 6.84
C ILE A 93 8.05 -0.78 7.70
N SER A 94 8.77 -0.61 8.80
CA SER A 94 8.49 0.41 9.81
C SER A 94 8.99 1.81 9.45
N GLU A 95 9.97 1.90 8.54
CA GLU A 95 10.45 3.18 8.01
C GLU A 95 9.41 3.84 7.11
N PHE A 96 9.36 5.17 7.14
CA PHE A 96 8.51 5.94 6.22
C PHE A 96 9.03 5.79 4.79
N PRO A 97 8.14 5.77 3.78
CA PRO A 97 8.57 5.77 2.39
C PRO A 97 9.48 6.94 2.06
N LEU A 98 10.55 6.64 1.33
CA LEU A 98 11.49 7.62 0.78
C LEU A 98 10.83 8.40 -0.36
N SER A 99 10.02 7.73 -1.18
CA SER A 99 9.19 8.35 -2.21
C SER A 99 7.83 7.68 -2.34
N VAL A 100 6.83 8.48 -2.68
CA VAL A 100 5.48 8.04 -3.02
C VAL A 100 5.05 8.80 -4.27
N GLU A 101 5.05 8.12 -5.40
CA GLU A 101 4.74 8.70 -6.69
C GLU A 101 3.44 8.13 -7.22
N ARG A 102 2.43 8.98 -7.40
CA ARG A 102 1.17 8.57 -8.03
C ARG A 102 1.28 8.68 -9.54
N ILE A 103 1.37 7.54 -10.20
CA ILE A 103 1.67 7.46 -11.64
C ILE A 103 0.43 7.32 -12.52
N ARG A 104 -0.71 6.89 -11.95
CA ARG A 104 -1.98 6.71 -12.70
C ARG A 104 -3.19 6.94 -11.80
N LEU A 105 -4.26 7.46 -12.40
CA LEU A 105 -5.60 7.50 -11.81
C LEU A 105 -6.54 6.65 -12.66
N VAL A 106 -7.29 5.76 -12.03
CA VAL A 106 -8.33 4.96 -12.67
C VAL A 106 -9.68 5.59 -12.33
N LEU A 107 -10.41 6.01 -13.37
CA LEU A 107 -11.72 6.63 -13.25
C LEU A 107 -12.82 5.61 -13.53
N GLU A 108 -13.97 5.79 -12.89
CA GLU A 108 -15.21 5.13 -13.28
C GLU A 108 -15.70 5.67 -14.62
N ALA A 109 -16.17 4.78 -15.50
CA ALA A 109 -16.70 5.10 -16.82
C ALA A 109 -18.17 5.58 -16.75
#